data_AF-A0A927RDQ8-F1
#
_entry.id   AF-A0A927RDQ8-F1
#
_cell.length_a   1.000
_cell.length_b   1.000
_cell.length_c   1.000
_cell.angle_alpha   90.00
_cell.angle_beta   90.00
_cell.angle_gamma   90.00
#
_symmetry.space_group_name_H-M   'P 1'
#
loop_
_entity.id
_entity.type
_entity.pdbx_description
1 polymer ?
#
loop_
_entity_poly.entity_id
_entity_poly.type
_entity_poly.pdbx_seq_one_letter_code
_entity_poly.pdbx_strand_id
1 'polypeptide(L)'
;MSIFNGILGNASETDVASVQKELKDLLTASEKVEYAYKLIRDLIVFTDQRLLLIDKQGVTGKKIDYHSIPYKSIVHFSIETAGTFDLDAELKIRLSGSSAPIQKKFNKSLNI
;
A
#
# COMPACT_ATOMS: atom_id res chain seq x y z
N MET A 1 12.48 -15.09 11.22
CA MET A 1 12.90 -13.81 10.58
C MET A 1 11.91 -12.73 11.01
N SER A 2 12.17 -12.12 12.17
CA SER A 2 11.22 -11.26 12.92
C SER A 2 11.25 -9.78 12.56
N ILE A 3 11.89 -9.40 11.45
CA ILE A 3 12.10 -7.99 11.07
C ILE A 3 10.84 -7.33 10.48
N PHE A 4 9.89 -8.10 9.94
CA PHE A 4 8.63 -7.53 9.46
C PHE A 4 7.60 -7.26 10.57
N ASN A 5 7.62 -8.02 11.67
CA ASN A 5 6.62 -7.85 12.74
C ASN A 5 6.83 -6.60 13.61
N GLY A 6 8.06 -6.03 13.62
CA GLY A 6 8.38 -4.86 14.44
C GLY A 6 8.23 -3.51 13.71
N ILE A 7 7.94 -3.51 12.41
CA ILE A 7 7.85 -2.34 11.52
C ILE A 7 6.37 -2.12 11.08
N LEU A 8 5.41 -2.85 11.64
CA LEU A 8 4.01 -2.86 11.19
C LEU A 8 3.02 -2.39 12.30
N GLY A 9 3.52 -1.68 13.31
CA GLY A 9 2.87 -1.55 14.62
C GLY A 9 1.50 -0.84 14.69
N ASN A 10 0.98 -0.20 13.63
CA ASN A 10 -0.35 0.44 13.65
C ASN A 10 -1.05 0.56 12.29
N ALA A 11 -0.58 -0.09 11.22
CA ALA A 11 -1.47 -0.34 10.09
C ALA A 11 -2.52 -1.34 10.59
N SER A 12 -3.79 -0.96 10.67
CA SER A 12 -4.82 -1.94 11.03
C SER A 12 -4.86 -2.97 9.89
N GLU A 13 -4.22 -4.11 10.12
CA GLU A 13 -4.32 -5.27 9.24
C GLU A 13 -5.81 -5.50 9.00
N THR A 14 -6.22 -5.22 7.77
CA THR A 14 -7.63 -5.28 7.42
C THR A 14 -7.93 -6.73 7.08
N ASP A 15 -9.10 -7.20 7.51
CA ASP A 15 -9.53 -8.55 7.22
C ASP A 15 -9.45 -8.82 5.71
N VAL A 16 -8.55 -9.73 5.35
CA VAL A 16 -8.23 -10.09 3.96
C VAL A 16 -9.47 -10.58 3.23
N ALA A 17 -10.35 -11.32 3.90
CA ALA A 17 -11.59 -11.83 3.30
C ALA A 17 -12.57 -10.70 2.95
N SER A 18 -12.69 -9.69 3.81
CA SER A 18 -13.50 -8.50 3.56
C SER A 18 -12.95 -7.69 2.38
N VAL A 19 -11.64 -7.51 2.30
CA VAL A 19 -10.98 -6.78 1.20
C VAL A 19 -11.09 -7.55 -0.12
N GLN A 20 -10.87 -8.86 -0.12
CA GLN A 20 -11.09 -9.73 -1.28
C GLN A 20 -12.52 -9.60 -1.82
N LYS A 21 -13.51 -9.49 -0.92
CA LYS A 21 -14.91 -9.31 -1.31
C LYS A 21 -15.20 -7.92 -1.86
N GLU A 22 -14.65 -6.86 -1.26
CA GLU A 22 -14.78 -5.49 -1.73
C GLU A 22 -14.16 -5.31 -3.13
N LEU A 23 -13.04 -5.96 -3.38
CA LEU A 23 -12.29 -5.85 -4.64
C LEU A 23 -12.64 -6.94 -5.65
N LYS A 24 -13.66 -7.76 -5.41
CA LYS A 24 -14.00 -8.92 -6.25
C LYS A 24 -14.13 -8.58 -7.74
N ASP A 25 -14.69 -7.43 -8.06
CA ASP A 25 -14.91 -6.99 -9.45
C ASP A 25 -13.63 -6.41 -10.11
N LEU A 26 -12.61 -6.10 -9.31
CA LEU A 26 -11.30 -5.58 -9.76
C LEU A 26 -10.22 -6.67 -9.84
N LEU A 27 -10.36 -7.72 -9.05
CA LEU A 27 -9.46 -8.86 -9.01
C LEU A 27 -9.83 -9.87 -10.10
N THR A 28 -8.82 -10.55 -10.64
CA THR A 28 -9.09 -11.70 -11.52
C THR A 28 -9.60 -12.89 -10.71
N ALA A 29 -10.29 -13.84 -11.35
CA ALA A 29 -10.86 -15.00 -10.65
C ALA A 29 -9.83 -15.86 -9.91
N SER A 30 -8.56 -15.83 -10.35
CA SER A 30 -7.45 -16.56 -9.72
C SER A 30 -6.62 -15.70 -8.75
N GLU A 31 -6.82 -14.39 -8.71
CA GLU A 31 -6.02 -13.47 -7.91
C GLU A 31 -6.50 -13.45 -6.45
N LYS A 32 -5.55 -13.54 -5.52
CA LYS A 32 -5.81 -13.61 -4.08
C LYS A 32 -5.12 -12.46 -3.38
N VAL A 33 -5.85 -11.76 -2.53
CA VAL A 33 -5.28 -10.83 -1.56
C VAL A 33 -4.53 -11.64 -0.51
N GLU A 34 -3.25 -11.34 -0.32
CA GLU A 34 -2.40 -11.92 0.72
C GLU A 34 -2.37 -11.01 1.95
N TYR A 35 -2.20 -9.71 1.73
CA TYR A 35 -2.16 -8.72 2.80
C TYR A 35 -2.93 -7.46 2.41
N ALA A 36 -3.58 -6.83 3.38
CA ALA A 36 -4.27 -5.57 3.18
C ALA A 36 -4.08 -4.65 4.37
N TYR A 37 -3.62 -3.44 4.09
CA TYR A 37 -3.32 -2.42 5.08
C TYR A 37 -4.10 -1.16 4.78
N LYS A 38 -4.86 -0.69 5.77
CA LYS A 38 -5.60 0.56 5.68
C LYS A 38 -4.83 1.68 6.35
N LEU A 39 -4.63 2.77 5.61
CA LEU A 39 -3.89 3.96 6.01
C LEU A 39 -4.85 5.15 6.04
N ILE A 40 -5.51 5.38 7.17
CA ILE A 40 -6.53 6.43 7.35
C ILE A 40 -7.68 6.30 6.32
N ARG A 41 -7.47 6.78 5.09
CA ARG A 41 -8.39 6.72 3.95
C ARG A 41 -7.92 5.79 2.82
N ASP A 42 -6.61 5.60 2.70
CA ASP A 42 -5.99 4.82 1.63
C ASP A 42 -6.00 3.33 2.00
N LEU A 43 -5.98 2.47 0.99
CA LEU A 43 -5.83 1.03 1.15
C LEU A 43 -4.65 0.55 0.30
N ILE A 44 -3.73 -0.16 0.93
CA ILE A 44 -2.63 -0.86 0.26
C ILE A 44 -2.94 -2.33 0.31
N VAL A 45 -3.04 -2.95 -0.86
CA VAL A 45 -3.39 -4.36 -1.00
C VAL A 45 -2.28 -5.07 -1.74
N PHE A 46 -1.75 -6.10 -1.11
CA PHE A 46 -0.79 -7.02 -1.69
C PHE A 46 -1.56 -8.26 -2.12
N THR A 47 -1.59 -8.51 -3.42
CA THR A 47 -2.10 -9.78 -3.97
C THR A 47 -0.94 -10.71 -4.29
N ASP A 48 -1.24 -11.90 -4.79
CA ASP A 48 -0.25 -12.84 -5.33
C ASP A 48 0.41 -12.35 -6.65
N GLN A 49 -0.16 -11.32 -7.30
CA GLN A 49 0.29 -10.87 -8.63
C GLN A 49 0.78 -9.41 -8.68
N ARG A 50 0.22 -8.54 -7.84
CA ARG A 50 0.47 -7.09 -7.92
C ARG A 50 0.24 -6.38 -6.58
N LEU A 51 0.88 -5.23 -6.45
CA LEU A 51 0.56 -4.23 -5.45
C LEU A 51 -0.59 -3.36 -6.00
N LEU A 52 -1.64 -3.19 -5.20
CA LEU A 52 -2.75 -2.31 -5.51
C LEU A 52 -2.81 -1.19 -4.47
N LEU A 53 -2.67 0.04 -4.93
CA LEU A 53 -2.80 1.24 -4.11
C LEU A 53 -4.16 1.88 -4.41
N ILE A 54 -4.98 2.05 -3.39
CA ILE A 54 -6.32 2.62 -3.51
C ILE A 54 -6.35 3.91 -2.69
N ASP A 55 -6.50 5.02 -3.37
CA ASP A 55 -6.49 6.36 -2.77
C ASP A 55 -7.90 6.98 -2.88
N LYS A 56 -8.47 7.39 -1.74
CA LYS A 56 -9.80 8.01 -1.68
C LYS A 56 -9.64 9.52 -1.61
N GLN A 57 -9.76 10.17 -2.76
CA GLN A 57 -9.54 11.59 -2.96
C GLN A 57 -10.79 12.45 -2.67
N GLY A 58 -10.54 13.69 -2.24
CA GLY A 58 -11.55 14.73 -2.05
C GLY A 58 -12.22 14.74 -0.67
N VAL A 59 -13.01 15.79 -0.42
CA VAL A 59 -13.70 15.99 0.87
C VAL A 59 -14.77 14.91 1.12
N THR A 60 -15.45 14.48 0.07
CA THR A 60 -16.53 13.47 0.12
C THR A 60 -16.03 12.04 -0.05
N GLY A 61 -14.76 11.83 -0.40
CA GLY A 61 -14.17 10.49 -0.62
C GLY A 61 -14.77 9.70 -1.79
N LYS A 62 -15.58 10.34 -2.65
CA LYS A 62 -16.23 9.67 -3.80
C LYS A 62 -15.29 9.39 -4.96
N LYS A 63 -14.20 10.15 -5.08
CA LYS A 63 -13.21 9.93 -6.13
C LYS A 63 -12.22 8.90 -5.61
N ILE A 64 -12.19 7.74 -6.24
CA ILE A 64 -11.27 6.65 -5.87
C ILE A 64 -10.29 6.46 -7.02
N ASP A 65 -9.01 6.49 -6.72
CA ASP A 65 -7.93 6.15 -7.64
C ASP A 65 -7.42 4.74 -7.32
N TYR A 66 -7.46 3.86 -8.33
CA TYR A 66 -6.99 2.47 -8.21
C TYR A 66 -5.72 2.33 -9.04
N HIS A 67 -4.58 2.26 -8.37
CA HIS A 67 -3.28 2.15 -9.02
C HIS A 67 -2.74 0.73 -8.85
N SER A 68 -2.70 0.00 -9.96
CA SER A 68 -2.24 -1.38 -10.01
C SER A 68 -0.80 -1.47 -10.52
N ILE A 69 0.08 -2.10 -9.74
CA ILE A 69 1.51 -2.21 -10.00
C ILE A 69 1.91 -3.70 -9.96
N PRO A 70 2.06 -4.34 -11.13
CA PRO A 70 2.52 -5.73 -11.20
C PRO A 70 3.90 -5.88 -10.56
N TYR A 71 4.12 -6.92 -9.75
CA TYR A 71 5.41 -7.08 -9.06
C TYR A 71 6.59 -7.18 -10.03
N LYS A 72 6.39 -7.83 -11.19
CA LYS A 72 7.38 -7.93 -12.27
C LYS A 72 7.85 -6.56 -12.82
N SER A 73 7.08 -5.50 -12.59
CA SER A 73 7.41 -4.15 -13.06
C SER A 73 8.20 -3.34 -12.02
N ILE A 74 8.26 -3.80 -10.77
CA ILE A 74 9.01 -3.14 -9.70
C ILE A 74 10.49 -3.53 -9.84
N VAL A 75 11.34 -2.54 -10.10
CA VAL A 75 12.78 -2.75 -10.24
C VAL A 75 13.49 -2.59 -8.90
N HIS A 76 13.08 -1.59 -8.11
CA HIS A 76 13.59 -1.40 -6.76
C HIS A 76 12.57 -0.66 -5.89
N PHE A 77 12.74 -0.76 -4.58
CA PHE A 77 12.02 0.04 -3.62
C PHE A 77 12.95 0.50 -2.50
N SER A 78 12.61 1.63 -1.88
CA SER A 78 13.29 2.15 -0.69
C SER A 78 12.28 2.69 0.28
N ILE A 79 12.50 2.45 1.57
CA ILE A 79 11.68 2.99 2.65
C ILE A 79 12.56 3.96 3.43
N GLU A 80 12.08 5.18 3.59
CA GLU A 80 12.69 6.22 4.39
C GLU A 80 11.85 6.38 5.66
N THR A 81 12.39 5.98 6.80
CA THR A 81 11.68 6.05 8.08
C THR A 81 11.71 7.46 8.64
N ALA A 82 10.62 7.87 9.28
CA ALA A 82 10.53 9.16 9.95
C ALA A 82 11.59 9.27 11.07
N GLY A 83 12.37 10.35 11.07
CA GLY A 83 13.34 10.63 12.13
C GLY A 83 12.67 11.08 13.44
N THR A 84 13.48 11.54 14.40
CA THR A 84 12.97 12.03 15.70
C THR A 84 12.06 13.25 15.53
N PHE A 85 12.27 14.06 14.48
CA PHE A 85 11.55 15.32 14.22
C PHE A 85 10.60 15.28 13.02
N ASP A 86 10.83 14.41 12.02
CA ASP A 86 9.89 14.23 10.92
C ASP A 86 8.79 13.24 11.33
N LEU A 87 7.56 13.53 10.91
CA LEU A 87 6.40 12.70 11.25
C LEU A 87 6.06 11.73 10.13
N ASP A 88 6.67 11.82 8.95
CA ASP A 88 6.24 11.02 7.81
C ASP A 88 7.35 10.04 7.39
N ALA A 89 7.04 8.74 7.32
CA ALA A 89 7.85 7.77 6.60
C ALA A 89 7.47 7.79 5.12
N GLU A 90 8.38 7.44 4.22
CA GLU A 90 8.14 7.50 2.78
C GLU A 90 8.59 6.20 2.09
N LEU A 91 7.67 5.55 1.36
CA LEU A 91 7.95 4.44 0.45
C LEU A 91 8.12 4.99 -0.96
N LYS A 92 9.26 4.66 -1.57
CA LYS A 92 9.59 4.97 -2.95
C LYS A 92 9.67 3.67 -3.73
N ILE A 93 8.84 3.51 -4.76
CA ILE A 93 8.80 2.33 -5.64
C ILE A 93 9.23 2.77 -7.02
N ARG A 94 10.29 2.16 -7.57
CA ARG A 94 10.75 2.46 -8.93
C ARG A 94 10.29 1.37 -9.88
N LEU A 95 9.55 1.79 -10.91
CA LEU A 95 9.07 0.90 -11.96
C LEU A 95 10.02 0.86 -13.14
N SER A 96 10.05 -0.28 -13.82
CA SER A 96 10.78 -0.46 -15.07
C SER A 96 10.25 0.51 -16.13
N GLY A 97 11.15 1.25 -16.78
CA GLY A 97 10.81 2.23 -17.81
C GLY A 97 10.28 3.58 -17.30
N SER A 98 10.13 3.78 -15.98
CA SER A 98 9.79 5.09 -15.40
C SER A 98 11.04 5.84 -14.94
N SER A 99 11.13 7.13 -15.28
CA SER A 99 12.21 8.00 -14.80
C SER A 99 12.01 8.42 -13.34
N ALA A 100 10.76 8.51 -12.88
CA ALA A 100 10.39 8.92 -11.53
C ALA A 100 9.83 7.74 -10.71
N PRO A 101 10.20 7.63 -9.41
CA PRO A 101 9.60 6.64 -8.53
C PRO A 101 8.19 7.08 -8.10
N ILE A 102 7.32 6.10 -7.84
CA ILE A 102 6.07 6.30 -7.13
C ILE A 102 6.41 6.51 -5.67
N GLN A 103 5.92 7.60 -5.08
CA GLN A 103 6.20 7.98 -3.70
C GLN A 103 4.90 7.97 -2.90
N LYS A 104 4.90 7.26 -1.77
CA LYS A 104 3.78 7.25 -0.82
C LYS A 104 4.31 7.54 0.58
N LYS A 105 3.74 8.57 1.21
CA LYS A 105 4.05 8.99 2.57
C LYS A 105 3.10 8.33 3.57
N PHE A 106 3.62 7.99 4.74
CA PHE A 106 2.91 7.39 5.87
C PHE A 106 3.13 8.25 7.10
N ASN A 107 2.06 8.74 7.71
CA ASN A 107 2.14 9.67 8.83
C ASN A 107 2.31 8.91 10.16
N LYS A 108 3.09 9.44 11.12
CA LYS A 108 3.46 8.84 12.44
C LYS A 108 2.30 8.50 13.35
N SER A 109 1.09 8.94 13.04
CA SER A 109 -0.14 8.41 13.68
C SER A 109 -0.28 6.90 13.46
N LEU A 110 0.48 6.37 12.51
CA LEU A 110 0.86 4.98 12.40
C LEU A 110 2.24 4.86 13.07
N ASN A 111 2.34 4.33 14.29
CA ASN A 111 3.63 3.81 14.72
C ASN A 111 3.92 2.61 13.84
N ILE A 112 4.90 2.80 12.96
CA ILE A 112 5.55 1.80 12.14
C ILE A 112 6.48 1.03 13.08
#